data_AF-W4LEF6-F1
#
_entry.id   AF-W4LEF6-F1
#
_cell.length_a   1.000
_cell.length_b   1.000
_cell.length_c   1.000
_cell.angle_alpha   90.00
_cell.angle_beta   90.00
_cell.angle_gamma   90.00
#
_symmetry.space_group_name_H-M   'P 1'
#
loop_
_entity.id
_entity.type
_entity.pdbx_description
1 polymer ?
#
loop_
_entity_poly.entity_id
_entity_poly.type
_entity_poly.pdbx_seq_one_letter_code
_entity_poly.pdbx_strand_id
1 'polypeptide(L)'
;MHYHPQPAWAMPEHEATPESVFFNRRAFLKGSLGIAAGGAAGVGGLLTETAEAADQEAPRDQTLDLYPAKRNPTFQLDRPLTEAEEAAKFNNFYEFGPVKTISLLAQRLNTRPWTVNVHGLVNKPKMFDIDDLIRSMPLEERLYRF
;
A
#
# COMPACT_ATOMS: atom_id res chain seq x y z
N MET A 1 38.80 32.34 -15.37
CA MET A 1 38.32 31.58 -14.19
C MET A 1 36.80 31.71 -14.17
N HIS A 2 36.08 30.68 -14.63
CA HIS A 2 34.62 30.72 -14.71
C HIS A 2 34.04 30.25 -13.38
N TYR A 3 33.38 31.15 -12.66
CA TYR A 3 32.69 30.85 -11.42
C TYR A 3 31.26 30.39 -11.76
N HIS A 4 30.95 29.13 -11.48
CA HIS A 4 29.59 28.61 -11.58
C HIS A 4 28.97 28.69 -10.17
N PRO A 5 27.98 29.59 -9.96
CA PRO A 5 27.30 29.67 -8.67
C PRO A 5 26.53 28.37 -8.42
N GLN A 6 26.73 27.78 -7.25
CA GLN A 6 25.98 26.60 -6.83
C GLN A 6 24.53 26.99 -6.49
N PRO A 7 23.54 26.16 -6.86
CA PRO A 7 22.14 26.44 -6.55
C PRO A 7 21.89 26.37 -5.03
N ALA A 8 20.87 27.08 -4.55
CA ALA A 8 20.60 27.25 -3.12
C ALA A 8 20.31 25.96 -2.33
N TRP A 9 20.05 24.84 -3.03
CA TRP A 9 19.81 23.52 -2.44
C TRP A 9 21.07 22.63 -2.43
N ALA A 10 22.17 23.08 -3.02
CA ALA A 10 23.43 22.34 -3.00
C ALA A 10 24.04 22.44 -1.60
N MET A 11 23.84 21.40 -0.80
CA MET A 11 24.48 21.29 0.51
C MET A 11 26.00 21.13 0.33
N PRO A 12 26.82 21.83 1.12
CA PRO A 12 28.26 21.60 1.18
C PRO A 12 28.57 20.15 1.54
N GLU A 13 29.61 19.56 0.94
CA GLU A 13 29.99 18.15 1.20
C GLU A 13 30.27 17.85 2.68
N HIS A 14 30.69 18.85 3.47
CA HIS A 14 30.94 18.69 4.91
C HIS A 14 29.66 18.58 5.75
N GLU A 15 28.50 18.92 5.19
CA GLU A 15 27.18 18.68 5.81
C GLU A 15 26.63 17.28 5.49
N ALA A 16 27.20 16.59 4.50
CA ALA A 16 26.86 15.21 4.23
C ALA A 16 27.38 14.30 5.35
N THR A 17 26.61 13.27 5.70
CA THR A 17 27.06 12.27 6.68
C THR A 17 28.34 11.61 6.19
N PRO A 18 29.44 11.58 6.99
CA PRO A 18 30.66 10.92 6.59
C PRO A 18 30.43 9.45 6.22
N GLU A 19 31.08 9.00 5.15
CA GLU A 19 30.94 7.66 4.59
C GLU A 19 31.15 6.55 5.64
N SER A 20 32.13 6.73 6.52
CA SER A 20 32.44 5.81 7.63
C SER A 20 31.27 5.63 8.60
N VAL A 21 30.51 6.70 8.88
CA VAL A 21 29.34 6.67 9.77
C VAL A 21 28.18 5.93 9.11
N PHE A 22 27.96 6.16 7.81
CA PHE A 22 26.93 5.48 7.03
C PHE A 22 27.16 3.96 6.95
N PHE A 23 28.38 3.53 6.65
CA PHE A 23 28.71 2.10 6.56
C PHE A 23 28.62 1.38 7.91
N ASN A 24 29.04 2.03 9.00
CA ASN A 24 28.91 1.47 10.36
C ASN A 24 27.45 1.28 10.76
N ARG A 25 26.57 2.21 10.40
CA ARG A 25 25.12 2.08 10.66
C ARG A 25 24.50 0.92 9.88
N ARG A 26 24.92 0.68 8.63
CA ARG A 26 24.46 -0.44 7.81
C ARG A 26 24.99 -1.79 8.30
N ALA A 27 26.23 -1.83 8.80
CA ALA A 27 26.81 -3.02 9.42
C ALA A 27 26.06 -3.39 10.71
N PHE A 28 25.74 -2.41 11.56
CA PHE A 28 24.94 -2.62 12.78
C PHE A 28 23.55 -3.21 12.48
N LEU A 29 22.83 -2.66 11.50
CA LEU A 29 21.51 -3.17 11.09
C LEU A 29 21.54 -4.59 10.52
N LYS A 30 22.64 -4.98 9.85
CA LYS A 30 22.86 -6.37 9.40
C LYS A 30 23.20 -7.29 10.57
N GLY A 31 23.98 -6.82 11.54
CA GLY A 31 24.36 -7.57 12.74
C GLY A 31 23.20 -7.85 13.69
N SER A 32 22.25 -6.91 13.83
CA SER A 32 21.08 -7.09 14.69
C SER A 32 20.08 -8.14 14.17
N LEU A 33 20.02 -8.39 12.86
CA LEU A 33 19.27 -9.52 12.30
C LEU A 33 19.95 -10.87 12.58
N GLY A 34 21.29 -10.89 12.71
CA GLY A 34 22.06 -12.10 13.00
C GLY A 34 21.92 -12.61 14.44
N ILE A 35 21.59 -11.74 15.40
CA ILE A 35 21.39 -12.12 16.80
C ILE A 35 20.04 -12.83 17.03
N ALA A 36 19.02 -12.59 16.19
CA ALA A 36 17.74 -13.30 16.26
C ALA A 36 17.81 -14.75 15.72
N ALA A 37 18.84 -15.09 14.93
CA ALA A 37 18.98 -16.41 14.30
C ALA A 37 19.66 -17.47 15.20
N GLY A 38 20.17 -17.10 16.37
CA GLY A 38 20.90 -18.01 17.27
C GLY A 38 20.07 -18.75 18.33
N GLY A 39 18.75 -18.55 18.38
CA GLY A 39 17.91 -18.93 19.53
C GLY A 39 16.70 -19.83 19.25
N ALA A 40 16.61 -20.54 18.14
CA ALA A 40 15.44 -21.37 17.80
C ALA A 40 15.78 -22.84 17.52
N ALA A 41 16.72 -23.41 18.28
CA ALA A 41 16.83 -24.86 18.42
C ALA A 41 15.90 -25.30 19.56
N GLY A 42 14.63 -25.58 19.27
CA GLY A 42 13.70 -26.04 20.30
C GLY A 42 12.29 -26.32 19.81
N VAL A 43 11.96 -27.61 19.75
CA VAL A 43 10.61 -28.21 19.73
C VAL A 43 9.90 -28.24 18.37
N GLY A 44 10.21 -29.32 17.63
CA GLY A 44 9.25 -29.93 16.73
C GLY A 44 8.03 -30.42 17.51
N GLY A 45 6.86 -30.11 16.97
CA GLY A 45 5.56 -30.46 17.55
C GLY A 45 4.47 -30.03 16.58
N LEU A 46 4.40 -30.79 15.47
CA LEU A 46 3.40 -30.68 14.42
C LEU A 46 2.00 -30.93 15.02
N LEU A 47 1.27 -29.88 15.37
CA LEU A 47 -0.16 -29.96 15.62
C LEU A 47 -0.86 -29.52 14.35
N THR A 48 -1.23 -30.52 13.55
CA THR A 48 -2.14 -30.38 12.42
C THR A 48 -3.55 -30.16 12.97
N GLU A 49 -3.91 -28.92 13.25
CA GLU A 49 -5.32 -28.55 13.32
C GLU A 49 -5.85 -28.45 11.89
N THR A 50 -6.55 -29.49 11.46
CA THR A 50 -7.45 -29.41 10.31
C THR A 50 -8.66 -28.58 10.74
N ALA A 51 -8.54 -27.27 10.63
CA ALA A 51 -9.73 -26.42 10.55
C ALA A 51 -10.39 -26.71 9.21
N GLU A 52 -11.53 -27.39 9.24
CA GLU A 52 -12.45 -27.47 8.11
C GLU A 52 -12.80 -26.04 7.71
N ALA A 53 -12.19 -25.58 6.62
CA ALA A 53 -12.59 -24.37 5.94
C ALA A 53 -13.99 -24.65 5.40
N ALA A 54 -15.01 -24.23 6.13
CA ALA A 54 -16.33 -24.06 5.56
C ALA A 54 -16.15 -23.23 4.29
N ASP A 55 -16.65 -23.71 3.15
CA ASP A 55 -16.78 -22.97 1.90
C ASP A 55 -17.68 -21.75 2.17
N GLN A 56 -17.09 -20.71 2.76
CA GLN A 56 -17.66 -19.39 2.84
C GLN A 56 -17.43 -18.78 1.46
N GLU A 57 -18.47 -18.87 0.63
CA GLU A 57 -18.54 -18.12 -0.63
C GLU A 57 -18.09 -16.68 -0.34
N ALA A 58 -17.02 -16.22 -1.02
CA ALA A 58 -16.45 -14.91 -0.74
C ALA A 58 -17.58 -13.85 -0.78
N PRO A 59 -17.71 -13.01 0.26
CA PRO A 59 -18.85 -12.10 0.37
C PRO A 59 -18.95 -11.24 -0.89
N ARG A 60 -20.10 -11.36 -1.57
CA ARG A 60 -20.36 -10.66 -2.83
C ARG A 60 -20.36 -9.16 -2.60
N ASP A 61 -19.75 -8.42 -3.53
CA ASP A 61 -19.77 -6.96 -3.52
C ASP A 61 -21.22 -6.47 -3.70
N GLN A 62 -21.77 -5.90 -2.63
CA GLN A 62 -23.17 -5.44 -2.62
C GLN A 62 -23.35 -4.08 -3.30
N THR A 63 -22.29 -3.48 -3.86
CA THR A 63 -22.30 -2.12 -4.44
C THR A 63 -22.17 -2.10 -5.96
N LEU A 64 -22.15 -3.27 -6.59
CA LEU A 64 -22.03 -3.41 -8.05
C LEU A 64 -23.14 -2.70 -8.83
N ASP A 65 -24.31 -2.51 -8.21
CA ASP A 65 -25.45 -1.74 -8.76
C ASP A 65 -25.16 -0.24 -8.94
N LEU A 66 -24.12 0.28 -8.29
CA LEU A 66 -23.74 1.69 -8.38
C LEU A 66 -22.82 2.01 -9.57
N TYR A 67 -22.40 0.98 -10.33
CA TYR A 67 -21.48 1.12 -11.45
C TYR A 67 -22.17 0.96 -12.81
N PRO A 68 -21.70 1.65 -13.86
CA PRO A 68 -20.62 2.63 -13.84
C PRO A 68 -21.06 3.96 -13.20
N ALA A 69 -20.15 4.57 -12.44
CA ALA A 69 -20.37 5.89 -11.87
C ALA A 69 -20.43 6.97 -12.97
N LYS A 70 -21.14 8.07 -12.71
CA LYS A 70 -21.22 9.18 -13.67
C LYS A 70 -19.86 9.88 -13.77
N ARG A 71 -19.33 10.03 -15.00
CA ARG A 71 -18.13 10.82 -15.27
C ARG A 71 -18.34 12.29 -14.95
N ASN A 72 -17.40 12.89 -14.24
CA ASN A 72 -17.40 14.34 -14.03
C ASN A 72 -16.58 15.05 -15.11
N PRO A 73 -17.21 15.95 -15.90
CA PRO A 73 -16.54 16.66 -16.99
C PRO A 73 -15.49 17.67 -16.53
N THR A 74 -15.39 17.96 -15.24
CA THR A 74 -14.36 18.83 -14.66
C THR A 74 -12.98 18.15 -14.67
N PHE A 75 -12.95 16.82 -14.61
CA PHE A 75 -11.72 16.02 -14.53
C PHE A 75 -11.38 15.43 -15.90
N GLN A 76 -10.70 16.22 -16.74
CA GLN A 76 -10.29 15.85 -18.09
C GLN A 76 -8.79 15.56 -18.15
N LEU A 77 -8.39 14.70 -19.09
CA LEU A 77 -6.99 14.41 -19.38
C LEU A 77 -6.50 15.24 -20.57
N ASP A 78 -5.21 15.59 -20.53
CA ASP A 78 -4.47 16.17 -21.65
C ASP A 78 -3.64 15.12 -22.41
N ARG A 79 -3.82 13.84 -22.05
CA ARG A 79 -3.00 12.70 -22.50
C ARG A 79 -3.86 11.44 -22.62
N PRO A 80 -3.38 10.42 -23.33
CA PRO A 80 -4.04 9.12 -23.37
C PRO A 80 -4.21 8.52 -21.98
N LEU A 81 -5.30 7.77 -21.81
CA LEU A 81 -5.54 6.98 -20.61
C LEU A 81 -4.54 5.82 -20.56
N THR A 82 -4.03 5.49 -19.37
CA THR A 82 -3.28 4.25 -19.15
C THR A 82 -4.19 3.05 -19.44
N GLU A 83 -3.66 2.03 -20.12
CA GLU A 83 -4.40 0.81 -20.39
C GLU A 83 -4.87 0.17 -19.07
N ALA A 84 -6.13 -0.27 -19.02
CA ALA A 84 -6.73 -0.79 -17.79
C ALA A 84 -5.96 -1.99 -17.22
N GLU A 85 -5.38 -2.82 -18.08
CA GLU A 85 -4.55 -3.96 -17.69
C GLU A 85 -3.26 -3.52 -16.99
N GLU A 86 -2.59 -2.48 -17.50
CA GLU A 86 -1.38 -1.94 -16.88
C GLU A 86 -1.72 -1.33 -15.52
N ALA A 87 -2.79 -0.53 -15.44
CA ALA A 87 -3.28 0.06 -14.19
C ALA A 87 -3.64 -1.02 -13.15
N ALA A 88 -4.16 -2.18 -13.56
CA ALA A 88 -4.54 -3.26 -12.67
C ALA A 88 -3.37 -4.19 -12.29
N LYS A 89 -2.29 -4.27 -13.08
CA LYS A 89 -1.22 -5.27 -12.90
C LYS A 89 0.14 -4.71 -12.51
N PHE A 90 0.44 -3.44 -12.82
CA PHE A 90 1.73 -2.82 -12.53
C PHE A 90 1.62 -1.89 -11.32
N ASN A 91 1.74 -2.47 -10.12
CA ASN A 91 1.41 -1.78 -8.87
C ASN A 91 2.59 -1.77 -7.88
N ASN A 92 2.58 -0.80 -6.98
CA ASN A 92 3.35 -0.84 -5.74
C ASN A 92 2.41 -1.26 -4.61
N PHE A 93 2.47 -2.54 -4.21
CA PHE A 93 1.70 -3.04 -3.07
C PHE A 93 2.61 -3.90 -2.18
N TYR A 94 3.41 -3.21 -1.35
CA TYR A 94 4.54 -3.80 -0.63
C TYR A 94 4.15 -4.87 0.39
N GLU A 95 2.94 -4.79 0.93
CA GLU A 95 2.32 -5.80 1.80
C GLU A 95 2.24 -7.18 1.13
N PHE A 96 2.19 -7.23 -0.20
CA PHE A 96 2.18 -8.46 -0.99
C PHE A 96 3.51 -8.74 -1.70
N GLY A 97 4.45 -7.80 -1.66
CA GLY A 97 5.82 -7.99 -2.15
C GLY A 97 6.44 -6.76 -2.79
N PRO A 98 7.77 -6.77 -3.03
CA PRO A 98 8.50 -5.61 -3.54
C PRO A 98 8.52 -5.48 -5.07
N VAL A 99 7.94 -6.44 -5.80
CA VAL A 99 7.91 -6.46 -7.27
C VAL A 99 6.64 -5.80 -7.82
N LYS A 100 6.64 -5.42 -9.09
CA LYS A 100 5.50 -4.71 -9.71
C LYS A 100 4.31 -5.61 -10.06
N THR A 101 4.58 -6.90 -10.28
CA THR A 101 3.59 -7.90 -10.73
C THR A 101 2.96 -8.65 -9.56
N ILE A 102 2.45 -7.90 -8.57
CA ILE A 102 1.89 -8.47 -7.32
C ILE A 102 0.38 -8.72 -7.37
N SER A 103 -0.29 -8.44 -8.50
CA SER A 103 -1.76 -8.44 -8.60
C SER A 103 -2.42 -9.77 -8.27
N LEU A 104 -1.77 -10.89 -8.61
CA LEU A 104 -2.24 -12.24 -8.25
C LEU A 104 -2.14 -12.51 -6.75
N LEU A 105 -1.09 -12.02 -6.08
CA LEU A 105 -0.90 -12.20 -4.64
C LEU A 105 -1.88 -11.32 -3.85
N ALA A 106 -2.18 -10.12 -4.36
CA ALA A 106 -3.13 -9.19 -3.76
C ALA A 106 -4.56 -9.73 -3.67
N GLN A 107 -4.93 -10.73 -4.50
CA GLN A 107 -6.25 -11.38 -4.44
C GLN A 107 -6.51 -12.13 -3.11
N ARG A 108 -5.47 -12.34 -2.30
CA ARG A 108 -5.61 -12.92 -0.95
C ARG A 108 -6.17 -11.95 0.09
N LEU A 109 -6.27 -10.66 -0.25
CA LEU A 109 -6.88 -9.67 0.63
C LEU A 109 -8.39 -9.86 0.66
N ASN A 110 -8.93 -10.17 1.84
CA ASN A 110 -10.37 -10.13 2.06
C ASN A 110 -10.80 -8.66 2.12
N THR A 111 -11.39 -8.15 1.04
CA THR A 111 -11.89 -6.76 0.97
C THR A 111 -13.30 -6.60 1.54
N ARG A 112 -13.97 -7.72 1.87
CA ARG A 112 -15.27 -7.74 2.56
C ARG A 112 -15.35 -8.91 3.56
N PRO A 113 -16.05 -8.74 4.69
CA PRO A 113 -16.52 -7.45 5.24
C PRO A 113 -15.31 -6.54 5.58
N TRP A 114 -15.49 -5.22 5.50
CA TRP A 114 -14.43 -4.27 5.82
C TRP A 114 -14.98 -3.08 6.59
N THR A 115 -14.24 -2.61 7.58
CA THR A 115 -14.66 -1.50 8.45
C THR A 115 -13.72 -0.33 8.32
N VAL A 116 -14.27 0.86 8.07
CA VAL A 116 -13.53 2.11 8.01
C VAL A 116 -13.80 2.90 9.28
N ASN A 117 -12.75 3.17 10.06
CA ASN A 117 -12.85 3.94 11.30
C ASN A 117 -12.36 5.39 11.10
N VAL A 118 -13.28 6.35 11.19
CA VAL A 118 -12.98 7.78 11.19
C VAL A 118 -12.83 8.25 12.64
N HIS A 119 -11.60 8.49 13.07
CA HIS A 119 -11.26 8.89 14.43
C HIS A 119 -10.17 9.99 14.46
N GLY A 120 -9.73 10.39 15.65
CA GLY A 120 -8.70 11.44 15.84
C GLY A 120 -9.31 12.78 16.21
N LEU A 121 -8.78 13.88 15.65
CA LEU A 121 -9.26 15.24 15.93
C LEU A 121 -10.52 15.56 15.11
N VAL A 122 -11.62 14.89 15.44
CA VAL A 122 -12.93 15.06 14.79
C VAL A 122 -14.03 15.20 15.83
N ASN A 123 -15.05 16.02 15.55
CA ASN A 123 -16.16 16.25 16.49
C ASN A 123 -17.08 15.03 16.65
N LYS A 124 -17.22 14.22 15.59
CA LYS A 124 -18.11 13.05 15.56
C LYS A 124 -17.37 11.85 14.96
N PRO A 125 -16.56 11.14 15.77
CA PRO A 125 -15.96 9.88 15.35
C PRO A 125 -17.04 8.89 14.89
N LYS A 126 -16.75 8.12 13.85
CA LYS A 126 -17.71 7.16 13.30
C LYS A 126 -17.00 5.99 12.64
N MET A 127 -17.54 4.80 12.85
CA MET A 127 -17.17 3.60 12.11
C MET A 127 -18.21 3.35 11.02
N PHE A 128 -17.75 2.91 9.86
CA PHE A 128 -18.59 2.55 8.72
C PHE A 128 -18.29 1.13 8.29
N ASP A 129 -19.33 0.36 8.00
CA ASP A 129 -19.19 -0.76 7.08
C ASP A 129 -18.87 -0.23 5.67
N ILE A 130 -18.10 -0.98 4.89
CA ILE A 130 -17.66 -0.55 3.57
C ILE A 130 -18.81 -0.33 2.58
N ASP A 131 -19.84 -1.16 2.60
CA ASP A 131 -20.96 -1.05 1.68
C ASP A 131 -21.85 0.16 2.05
N ASP A 132 -22.03 0.40 3.35
CA ASP A 132 -22.70 1.60 3.87
C ASP A 132 -21.93 2.89 3.52
N LEU A 133 -20.60 2.87 3.64
CA LEU A 133 -19.76 4.02 3.30
C LEU A 133 -19.89 4.37 1.82
N ILE A 134 -19.80 3.36 0.94
CA ILE A 134 -19.92 3.54 -0.51
C ILE A 134 -21.30 4.12 -0.85
N ARG A 135 -22.38 3.64 -0.21
CA ARG A 135 -23.75 4.13 -0.44
C ARG A 135 -24.05 5.48 0.20
N SER A 136 -23.22 5.95 1.14
CA SER A 136 -23.48 7.21 1.85
C SER A 136 -23.35 8.46 0.99
N MET A 137 -22.77 8.35 -0.21
CA MET A 137 -22.54 9.46 -1.13
C MET A 137 -22.66 9.00 -2.60
N PRO A 138 -22.99 9.91 -3.54
CA PRO A 138 -23.04 9.54 -4.96
C PRO A 138 -21.63 9.20 -5.47
N LEU A 139 -21.52 8.12 -6.25
CA LEU A 139 -20.28 7.76 -6.93
C LEU A 139 -20.04 8.63 -8.17
N GLU A 140 -18.77 8.94 -8.42
CA GLU A 140 -18.32 9.80 -9.51
C GLU A 140 -17.04 9.23 -10.13
N GLU A 141 -16.99 9.15 -11.46
CA GLU A 141 -15.77 8.79 -12.18
C GLU A 141 -14.95 10.05 -12.49
N ARG A 142 -13.68 10.05 -12.07
CA ARG A 142 -12.72 11.14 -12.28
C ARG A 142 -11.48 10.62 -12.99
N LEU A 143 -11.01 11.35 -14.00
CA LEU A 143 -9.77 11.02 -14.68
C LEU A 143 -8.60 11.80 -14.06
N TYR A 144 -7.61 11.06 -13.55
CA TYR A 144 -6.42 11.61 -12.89
C TYR A 144 -5.13 11.07 -13.48
N ARG A 145 -4.01 11.68 -13.07
CA ARG A 145 -2.64 11.20 -13.31
C ARG A 145 -2.10 10.69 -11.98
N PHE A 146 -1.51 9.50 -11.99
CA PHE A 146 -0.91 8.84 -10.84
C PHE A 146 0.55 8.52 -11.11
#